data_AF-A0A2E9BFK2-F1
#
_entry.id   AF-A0A2E9BFK2-F1
#
_cell.length_a   1.000
_cell.length_b   1.000
_cell.length_c   1.000
_cell.angle_alpha   90.00
_cell.angle_beta   90.00
_cell.angle_gamma   90.00
#
_symmetry.space_group_name_H-M   'P 1'
#
loop_
_entity.id
_entity.type
_entity.pdbx_description
1 polymer ?
#
loop_
_entity_poly.entity_id
_entity_poly.type
_entity_poly.pdbx_seq_one_letter_code
_entity_poly.pdbx_strand_id
1 'polypeptide(L)'
;MTLSIFTSYGKWVPSFTALFSILSFLQLPEDSIQQSGGEILVTTFVMSLIFQLNIYRGAEVKVVNSLGGIVVCIIMLNGYPKDGITETIFEYTMTENILQFVYASILGFVIGQMYVNIVKFDRNLTVVAILFYSLFLITGEIETESSFFVIITSSMIFGILPYFETLTSQKIGTGDGRTLALGLSTLIGIVIIFILTFVSVSTENRIGDGSGAFAVAMWLTLGVSTIGLGGMLLPIAGFDQHPRPEGWGLRISLSLSPMLLSFQTDLVNHILLGVIIAILISISAPLVIEKKSSKPTQ
;
A
#
# COMPACT_ATOMS: atom_id res chain seq x y z
N MET A 1 14.71 22.43 -28.82
CA MET A 1 13.58 23.14 -28.16
C MET A 1 12.35 22.25 -27.94
N THR A 2 12.14 21.19 -28.73
CA THR A 2 11.05 20.20 -28.51
C THR A 2 11.34 19.23 -27.36
N LEU A 3 12.61 18.86 -27.14
CA LEU A 3 12.97 17.98 -26.02
C LEU A 3 12.78 18.62 -24.63
N SER A 4 12.85 19.95 -24.51
CA SER A 4 12.71 20.64 -23.21
C SER A 4 11.27 20.63 -22.65
N ILE A 5 10.28 20.41 -23.52
CA ILE A 5 8.87 20.24 -23.15
C ILE A 5 8.64 18.82 -22.57
N PHE A 6 9.41 17.83 -23.05
CA PHE A 6 9.43 16.46 -22.53
C PHE A 6 10.28 16.32 -21.26
N THR A 7 11.29 17.18 -21.06
CA THR A 7 12.28 17.05 -19.97
C THR A 7 11.98 17.88 -18.72
N SER A 8 10.72 18.22 -18.43
CA SER A 8 10.40 18.64 -17.06
C SER A 8 10.39 17.39 -16.16
N TYR A 9 11.58 16.93 -15.76
CA TYR A 9 11.88 15.94 -14.71
C TYR A 9 10.72 14.98 -14.33
N GLY A 10 10.30 14.13 -15.27
CA GLY A 10 9.35 13.05 -15.00
C GLY A 10 7.87 13.44 -14.89
N LYS A 11 7.46 14.70 -15.10
CA LYS A 11 6.04 15.12 -14.97
C LYS A 11 5.04 14.36 -15.85
N TRP A 12 5.54 13.77 -16.94
CA TRP A 12 4.73 13.04 -17.91
C TRP A 12 4.75 11.53 -17.71
N VAL A 13 5.53 11.01 -16.76
CA VAL A 13 5.65 9.57 -16.52
C VAL A 13 4.29 8.92 -16.26
N PRO A 14 3.41 9.45 -15.39
CA PRO A 14 2.09 8.86 -15.20
C PRO A 14 1.21 8.93 -16.44
N SER A 15 1.31 9.99 -17.25
CA SER A 15 0.60 10.07 -18.54
C SER A 15 1.03 8.97 -19.51
N PHE A 16 2.34 8.71 -19.62
CA PHE A 16 2.85 7.64 -20.48
C PHE A 16 2.42 6.27 -19.95
N THR A 17 2.50 6.03 -18.64
CA THR A 17 2.02 4.80 -18.03
C THR A 17 0.53 4.60 -18.32
N ALA A 18 -0.31 5.63 -18.13
CA ALA A 18 -1.73 5.57 -18.46
C ALA A 18 -1.95 5.23 -19.93
N LEU A 19 -1.25 5.92 -20.84
CA LEU A 19 -1.35 5.69 -22.28
C LEU A 19 -0.96 4.26 -22.66
N PHE A 20 0.13 3.72 -22.13
CA PHE A 20 0.55 2.35 -22.42
C PHE A 20 -0.42 1.34 -21.83
N SER A 21 -0.92 1.53 -20.61
CA SER A 21 -1.91 0.63 -20.01
C SER A 21 -3.21 0.56 -20.81
N ILE A 22 -3.75 1.69 -21.27
CA ILE A 22 -4.98 1.69 -22.06
C ILE A 22 -4.77 1.14 -23.47
N LEU A 23 -3.65 1.46 -24.12
CA LEU A 23 -3.33 0.90 -25.44
C LEU A 23 -3.15 -0.62 -25.37
N SER A 24 -2.49 -1.13 -24.34
CA SER A 24 -2.38 -2.58 -24.10
C SER A 24 -3.74 -3.20 -23.88
N PHE A 25 -4.62 -2.56 -23.10
CA PHE A 25 -5.97 -3.07 -22.84
C PHE A 25 -6.83 -3.14 -24.12
N LEU A 26 -6.78 -2.10 -24.95
CA LEU A 26 -7.53 -2.04 -26.22
C LEU A 26 -7.05 -3.06 -27.27
N GLN A 27 -5.89 -3.67 -27.07
CA GLN A 27 -5.38 -4.76 -27.93
C GLN A 27 -5.85 -6.14 -27.48
N LEU A 28 -6.47 -6.25 -26.31
CA LEU A 28 -6.97 -7.51 -25.78
C LEU A 28 -8.38 -7.83 -26.28
N PRO A 29 -8.79 -9.11 -26.22
CA PRO A 29 -10.19 -9.50 -26.46
C PRO A 29 -11.17 -8.74 -25.55
N GLU A 30 -12.41 -8.59 -25.98
CA GLU A 30 -13.43 -7.79 -25.26
C GLU A 30 -13.66 -8.29 -23.82
N ASP A 31 -13.63 -9.61 -23.62
CA ASP A 31 -13.86 -10.25 -22.31
C ASP A 31 -12.62 -10.25 -21.40
N SER A 32 -11.49 -9.71 -21.85
CA SER A 32 -10.25 -9.65 -21.06
C SER A 32 -10.39 -8.85 -19.77
N ILE A 33 -11.36 -7.93 -19.69
CA ILE A 33 -11.64 -7.15 -18.47
C ILE A 33 -12.10 -8.02 -17.30
N GLN A 34 -12.69 -9.18 -17.58
CA GLN A 34 -13.11 -10.18 -16.59
C GLN A 34 -11.95 -10.99 -16.04
N GLN A 35 -10.76 -10.83 -16.63
CA GLN A 35 -9.55 -11.50 -16.20
C GLN A 35 -8.66 -10.54 -15.41
N SER A 36 -7.88 -11.11 -14.49
CA SER A 36 -6.92 -10.40 -13.64
C SER A 36 -6.03 -9.43 -14.44
N GLY A 37 -5.56 -9.85 -15.63
CA GLY A 37 -4.73 -9.04 -16.51
C GLY A 37 -5.42 -7.78 -17.04
N GLY A 38 -6.65 -7.88 -17.55
CA GLY A 38 -7.39 -6.73 -18.09
C GLY A 38 -7.82 -5.76 -17.00
N GLU A 39 -8.29 -6.29 -15.86
CA GLU A 39 -8.65 -5.50 -14.67
C GLU A 39 -7.46 -4.65 -14.18
N ILE A 40 -6.27 -5.25 -14.12
CA ILE A 40 -5.04 -4.57 -13.68
C ILE A 40 -4.62 -3.45 -14.62
N LEU A 41 -4.78 -3.64 -15.93
CA LEU A 41 -4.50 -2.58 -16.92
C LEU A 41 -5.42 -1.38 -16.73
N VAL A 42 -6.73 -1.60 -16.53
CA VAL A 42 -7.69 -0.53 -16.29
C VAL A 42 -7.44 0.15 -14.93
N THR A 43 -7.19 -0.63 -13.88
CA THR A 43 -6.82 -0.12 -12.55
C THR A 43 -5.60 0.79 -12.64
N THR A 44 -4.55 0.34 -13.34
CA THR A 44 -3.31 1.10 -13.49
C THR A 44 -3.49 2.35 -14.34
N PHE A 45 -4.30 2.27 -15.39
CA PHE A 45 -4.67 3.42 -16.20
C PHE A 45 -5.32 4.52 -15.35
N VAL A 46 -6.36 4.18 -14.58
CA VAL A 46 -7.06 5.16 -13.74
C VAL A 46 -6.16 5.68 -12.63
N MET A 47 -5.40 4.80 -11.96
CA MET A 47 -4.42 5.20 -10.95
C MET A 47 -3.41 6.22 -11.49
N SER A 48 -2.89 5.98 -12.69
CA SER A 48 -1.93 6.86 -13.35
C SER A 48 -2.53 8.20 -13.75
N LEU A 49 -3.81 8.24 -14.14
CA LEU A 49 -4.54 9.50 -14.36
C LEU A 49 -4.69 10.32 -13.07
N ILE A 50 -4.99 9.67 -11.94
CA ILE A 50 -5.08 10.33 -10.63
C ILE A 50 -3.74 10.94 -10.23
N PHE A 51 -2.63 10.22 -10.43
CA PHE A 51 -1.28 10.75 -10.21
C PHE A 51 -0.99 11.97 -11.09
N GLN A 52 -1.29 11.86 -12.39
CA GLN A 52 -1.06 12.95 -13.33
C GLN A 52 -1.87 14.21 -12.96
N LEU A 53 -3.14 14.03 -12.62
CA LEU A 53 -4.04 15.12 -12.26
C LEU A 53 -3.56 15.84 -10.99
N ASN A 54 -3.06 15.10 -9.99
CA ASN A 54 -2.53 15.70 -8.79
C ASN A 54 -1.17 16.40 -9.00
N ILE A 55 -0.32 15.87 -9.90
CA ILE A 55 0.90 16.56 -10.34
C ILE A 55 0.56 17.92 -10.98
N TYR A 56 -0.47 17.98 -11.84
CA TYR A 56 -0.92 19.25 -12.41
C TYR A 56 -1.49 20.22 -11.37
N ARG A 57 -2.10 19.70 -10.31
CA ARG A 57 -2.58 20.49 -9.16
C ARG A 57 -1.47 20.90 -8.18
N GLY A 58 -0.20 20.60 -8.49
CA GLY A 58 0.96 21.04 -7.72
C GLY A 58 1.50 20.02 -6.72
N ALA A 59 1.12 18.74 -6.79
CA ALA A 59 1.73 17.70 -5.98
C ALA A 59 3.22 17.51 -6.35
N GLU A 60 4.04 17.08 -5.38
CA GLU A 60 5.47 16.87 -5.59
C GLU A 60 5.72 15.69 -6.56
N VAL A 61 6.19 16.01 -7.76
CA VAL A 61 6.43 15.08 -8.86
C VAL A 61 7.30 13.91 -8.44
N LYS A 62 8.36 14.17 -7.66
CA LYS A 62 9.33 13.15 -7.25
C LYS A 62 8.67 12.07 -6.40
N VAL A 63 7.87 12.47 -5.42
CA VAL A 63 7.22 11.56 -4.45
C VAL A 63 6.10 10.77 -5.11
N VAL A 64 5.26 11.44 -5.92
CA VAL A 64 4.17 10.78 -6.66
C VAL A 64 4.73 9.77 -7.66
N ASN A 65 5.76 10.13 -8.42
CA ASN A 65 6.34 9.22 -9.41
C ASN A 65 7.13 8.07 -8.78
N SER A 66 7.86 8.29 -7.68
CA SER A 66 8.63 7.21 -7.06
C SER A 66 7.71 6.18 -6.41
N LEU A 67 6.82 6.63 -5.52
CA LEU A 67 5.93 5.73 -4.78
C LEU A 67 4.84 5.16 -5.70
N GLY A 68 4.22 6.01 -6.51
CA GLY A 68 3.22 5.59 -7.49
C GLY A 68 3.81 4.64 -8.53
N GLY A 69 5.02 4.91 -9.03
CA GLY A 69 5.72 4.04 -9.97
C GLY A 69 6.06 2.67 -9.39
N ILE A 70 6.54 2.61 -8.14
CA ILE A 70 6.79 1.33 -7.45
C ILE A 70 5.50 0.49 -7.39
N VAL A 71 4.37 1.12 -7.10
CA VAL A 71 3.10 0.41 -6.92
C VAL A 71 2.47 -0.01 -8.23
N VAL A 72 2.56 0.82 -9.26
CA VAL A 72 2.27 0.43 -10.65
C VAL A 72 3.06 -0.83 -10.99
N CYS A 73 4.38 -0.84 -10.74
CA CYS A 73 5.22 -1.99 -11.02
C CYS A 73 4.77 -3.21 -10.20
N ILE A 74 4.40 -3.05 -8.93
CA ILE A 74 3.94 -4.16 -8.10
C ILE A 74 2.63 -4.75 -8.60
N ILE A 75 1.66 -3.91 -8.96
CA ILE A 75 0.36 -4.36 -9.48
C ILE A 75 0.59 -5.10 -10.81
N MET A 76 1.37 -4.53 -11.72
CA MET A 76 1.68 -5.15 -13.02
C MET A 76 2.38 -6.49 -12.86
N LEU A 77 3.44 -6.57 -12.04
CA LEU A 77 4.18 -7.82 -11.83
C LEU A 77 3.36 -8.90 -11.11
N ASN A 78 2.36 -8.53 -10.29
CA ASN A 78 1.55 -9.50 -9.57
C ASN A 78 0.45 -10.14 -10.41
N GLY A 79 -0.14 -9.42 -11.37
CA GLY A 79 -1.27 -9.98 -12.12
C GLY A 79 -1.26 -9.77 -13.62
N TYR A 80 -0.26 -9.10 -14.20
CA TYR A 80 -0.06 -9.07 -15.64
C TYR A 80 1.22 -9.86 -16.04
N PRO A 81 1.13 -10.97 -16.81
CA PRO A 81 -0.03 -11.73 -17.24
C PRO A 81 -0.04 -13.10 -16.53
N LYS A 82 -0.42 -13.15 -15.24
CA LYS A 82 -0.21 -14.36 -14.43
C LYS A 82 -1.06 -15.55 -14.90
N ASP A 83 -2.25 -15.29 -15.45
CA ASP A 83 -3.16 -16.33 -15.96
C ASP A 83 -3.17 -16.45 -17.49
N GLY A 84 -2.40 -15.60 -18.18
CA GLY A 84 -2.50 -15.41 -19.63
C GLY A 84 -3.85 -14.78 -20.02
N ILE A 85 -3.84 -13.83 -20.95
CA ILE A 85 -5.09 -13.36 -21.55
C ILE A 85 -5.51 -14.41 -22.57
N THR A 86 -6.06 -15.50 -22.06
CA THR A 86 -6.53 -16.64 -22.85
C THR A 86 -7.99 -16.42 -23.22
N GLU A 87 -8.43 -16.95 -24.35
CA GLU A 87 -9.84 -16.94 -24.74
C GLU A 87 -10.65 -17.52 -23.57
N THR A 88 -11.52 -16.70 -22.97
CA THR A 88 -12.40 -17.15 -21.89
C THR A 88 -13.32 -18.23 -22.46
N ILE A 89 -13.45 -19.35 -21.73
CA ILE A 89 -14.46 -20.37 -22.06
C ILE A 89 -15.88 -19.82 -21.85
N PHE A 90 -16.00 -18.77 -21.03
CA PHE A 90 -17.22 -18.05 -20.74
C PHE A 90 -17.33 -16.83 -21.65
N GLU A 91 -18.45 -16.72 -22.37
CA GLU A 91 -18.86 -15.50 -23.06
C GLU A 91 -19.58 -14.60 -22.06
N TYR A 92 -19.08 -13.38 -21.89
CA TYR A 92 -19.69 -12.40 -21.00
C TYR A 92 -20.58 -11.44 -21.77
N THR A 93 -21.62 -10.95 -21.12
CA THR A 93 -22.46 -9.92 -21.72
C THR A 93 -21.76 -8.57 -21.68
N MET A 94 -22.09 -7.69 -22.64
CA MET A 94 -21.59 -6.31 -22.67
C MET A 94 -21.83 -5.57 -21.35
N THR A 95 -22.93 -5.88 -20.64
CA THR A 95 -23.26 -5.23 -19.36
C THR A 95 -22.31 -5.64 -18.25
N GLU A 96 -21.95 -6.93 -18.17
CA GLU A 96 -20.98 -7.45 -17.20
C GLU A 96 -19.59 -6.86 -17.45
N ASN A 97 -19.18 -6.74 -18.72
CA ASN A 97 -17.90 -6.13 -19.09
C ASN A 97 -17.84 -4.64 -18.71
N ILE A 98 -18.93 -3.89 -18.91
CA ILE A 98 -19.02 -2.49 -18.47
C ILE A 98 -18.95 -2.39 -16.95
N LEU A 99 -19.65 -3.27 -16.23
CA LEU A 99 -19.64 -3.28 -14.77
C LEU A 99 -18.23 -3.54 -14.22
N GLN A 100 -17.54 -4.54 -14.77
CA GLN A 100 -16.17 -4.86 -14.35
C GLN A 100 -15.18 -3.74 -14.68
N PHE A 101 -15.36 -3.06 -15.82
CA PHE A 101 -14.59 -1.86 -16.13
C PHE A 101 -14.80 -0.74 -15.10
N VAL A 102 -16.03 -0.53 -14.64
CA VAL A 102 -16.36 0.44 -13.59
C VAL A 102 -15.71 0.03 -12.27
N TYR A 103 -15.76 -1.24 -11.89
CA TYR A 103 -15.10 -1.75 -10.68
C TYR A 103 -13.59 -1.54 -10.70
N ALA A 104 -12.92 -1.95 -11.78
CA ALA A 104 -11.48 -1.73 -11.98
C ALA A 104 -11.12 -0.23 -11.92
N SER A 105 -11.97 0.63 -12.48
CA SER A 105 -11.80 2.08 -12.42
C SER A 105 -11.91 2.63 -11.00
N ILE A 106 -12.87 2.15 -10.22
CA ILE A 106 -13.03 2.53 -8.80
C ILE A 106 -11.83 2.07 -7.99
N LEU A 107 -11.33 0.85 -8.21
CA LEU A 107 -10.13 0.34 -7.55
C LEU A 107 -8.89 1.17 -7.88
N GLY A 108 -8.72 1.53 -9.16
CA GLY A 108 -7.65 2.44 -9.59
C GLY A 108 -7.74 3.82 -8.92
N PHE A 109 -8.95 4.36 -8.76
CA PHE A 109 -9.18 5.58 -7.99
C PHE A 109 -8.82 5.42 -6.51
N VAL A 110 -9.28 4.34 -5.85
CA VAL A 110 -9.01 4.06 -4.43
C VAL A 110 -7.51 3.99 -4.19
N ILE A 111 -6.79 3.16 -4.93
CA ILE A 111 -5.33 3.01 -4.78
C ILE A 111 -4.65 4.34 -5.09
N GLY A 112 -4.95 4.97 -6.22
CA GLY A 112 -4.33 6.23 -6.63
C GLY A 112 -4.51 7.35 -5.60
N GLN A 113 -5.71 7.49 -5.05
CA GLN A 113 -5.99 8.48 -4.02
C GLN A 113 -5.21 8.22 -2.73
N MET A 114 -5.05 6.95 -2.32
CA MET A 114 -4.27 6.62 -1.12
C MET A 114 -2.80 7.02 -1.26
N TYR A 115 -2.19 6.85 -2.42
CA TYR A 115 -0.80 7.29 -2.65
C TYR A 115 -0.67 8.81 -2.72
N VAL A 116 -1.65 9.50 -3.30
CA VAL A 116 -1.68 10.98 -3.31
C VAL A 116 -1.79 11.56 -1.90
N ASN A 117 -2.52 10.89 -1.00
CA ASN A 117 -2.71 11.35 0.37
C ASN A 117 -1.40 11.52 1.16
N ILE A 118 -0.33 10.79 0.80
CA ILE A 118 1.00 10.97 1.40
C ILE A 118 1.55 12.36 1.16
N VAL A 119 1.34 12.90 -0.04
CA VAL A 119 1.84 14.23 -0.41
C VAL A 119 0.88 15.30 0.08
N LYS A 120 -0.42 15.09 -0.15
CA LYS A 120 -1.46 16.04 0.22
C LYS A 120 -2.70 15.28 0.67
N PHE A 121 -2.86 15.17 1.99
CA PHE A 121 -3.99 14.48 2.58
C PHE A 121 -5.31 15.19 2.28
N ASP A 122 -6.22 14.52 1.58
CA ASP A 122 -7.58 14.99 1.33
C ASP A 122 -8.58 14.14 2.12
N ARG A 123 -9.16 14.71 3.18
CA ARG A 123 -10.09 13.99 4.06
C ARG A 123 -11.33 13.49 3.31
N ASN A 124 -11.88 14.29 2.39
CA ASN A 124 -13.15 13.95 1.74
C ASN A 124 -12.95 12.78 0.77
N LEU A 125 -11.93 12.87 -0.08
CA LEU A 125 -11.61 11.80 -1.02
C LEU A 125 -11.13 10.53 -0.31
N THR A 126 -10.45 10.65 0.83
CA THR A 126 -10.08 9.51 1.67
C THR A 126 -11.30 8.78 2.21
N VAL A 127 -12.29 9.51 2.73
CA VAL A 127 -13.54 8.90 3.22
C VAL A 127 -14.28 8.20 2.08
N VAL A 128 -14.36 8.82 0.91
CA VAL A 128 -14.97 8.20 -0.28
C VAL A 128 -14.25 6.91 -0.68
N ALA A 129 -12.91 6.91 -0.69
CA ALA A 129 -12.14 5.71 -1.01
C ALA A 129 -12.31 4.60 0.04
N ILE A 130 -12.38 4.94 1.33
CA ILE A 130 -12.70 3.97 2.40
C ILE A 130 -14.09 3.38 2.20
N LEU A 131 -15.08 4.20 1.85
CA LEU A 131 -16.44 3.73 1.60
C LEU A 131 -16.48 2.74 0.42
N PHE A 132 -15.85 3.06 -0.70
CA PHE A 132 -15.76 2.14 -1.84
C PHE A 132 -15.05 0.84 -1.49
N TYR A 133 -13.91 0.91 -0.81
CA TYR A 133 -13.20 -0.29 -0.35
C TYR A 133 -14.09 -1.14 0.57
N SER A 134 -14.77 -0.53 1.54
CA SER A 134 -15.68 -1.26 2.43
C SER A 134 -16.86 -1.88 1.70
N LEU A 135 -17.41 -1.18 0.70
CA LEU A 135 -18.50 -1.69 -0.13
C LEU A 135 -18.05 -2.95 -0.87
N PHE A 136 -16.89 -2.90 -1.52
CA PHE A 136 -16.33 -4.04 -2.25
C PHE A 136 -16.00 -5.24 -1.38
N LEU A 137 -15.58 -5.03 -0.14
CA LEU A 137 -15.42 -6.13 0.82
C LEU A 137 -16.77 -6.76 1.21
N ILE A 138 -17.82 -5.96 1.35
CA ILE A 138 -19.16 -6.45 1.71
C ILE A 138 -19.82 -7.18 0.54
N THR A 139 -19.67 -6.67 -0.68
CA THR A 139 -20.25 -7.27 -1.88
C THR A 139 -19.45 -8.47 -2.37
N GLY A 140 -18.23 -8.69 -1.86
CA GLY A 140 -17.38 -9.82 -2.26
C GLY A 140 -16.69 -9.64 -3.62
N GLU A 141 -16.62 -8.41 -4.12
CA GLU A 141 -15.99 -8.10 -5.41
C GLU A 141 -14.45 -8.16 -5.34
N ILE A 142 -13.89 -8.12 -4.12
CA ILE A 142 -12.45 -8.34 -3.89
C ILE A 142 -12.28 -9.69 -3.20
N GLU A 143 -11.65 -10.63 -3.88
CA GLU A 143 -11.29 -11.94 -3.30
C GLU A 143 -10.23 -11.76 -2.22
N THR A 144 -10.54 -12.15 -0.98
CA THR A 144 -9.66 -11.97 0.19
C THR A 144 -8.39 -12.81 0.14
N GLU A 145 -8.36 -13.86 -0.68
CA GLU A 145 -7.19 -14.72 -0.88
C GLU A 145 -6.26 -14.19 -2.01
N SER A 146 -6.67 -13.15 -2.74
CA SER A 146 -5.90 -12.65 -3.88
C SER A 146 -4.71 -11.77 -3.46
N SER A 147 -3.61 -11.81 -4.23
CA SER A 147 -2.51 -10.84 -4.09
C SER A 147 -3.00 -9.39 -4.27
N PHE A 148 -4.07 -9.19 -5.03
CA PHE A 148 -4.64 -7.87 -5.26
C PHE A 148 -5.33 -7.30 -4.03
N PHE A 149 -6.00 -8.14 -3.21
CA PHE A 149 -6.49 -7.76 -1.89
C PHE A 149 -5.37 -7.27 -0.97
N VAL A 150 -4.22 -7.94 -0.94
CA VAL A 150 -3.02 -7.47 -0.20
C VAL A 150 -2.64 -6.07 -0.64
N ILE A 151 -2.59 -5.83 -1.95
CA ILE A 151 -2.17 -4.55 -2.51
C ILE A 151 -3.18 -3.45 -2.15
N ILE A 152 -4.47 -3.67 -2.32
CA ILE A 152 -5.48 -2.64 -1.99
C ILE A 152 -5.43 -2.36 -0.48
N THR A 153 -5.42 -3.40 0.35
CA THR A 153 -5.42 -3.26 1.82
C THR A 153 -4.19 -2.51 2.31
N SER A 154 -3.00 -2.83 1.78
CA SER A 154 -1.79 -2.14 2.20
C SER A 154 -1.73 -0.70 1.64
N SER A 155 -2.36 -0.44 0.49
CA SER A 155 -2.54 0.93 -0.04
C SER A 155 -3.41 1.77 0.89
N MET A 156 -4.51 1.19 1.40
CA MET A 156 -5.38 1.85 2.36
C MET A 156 -4.64 2.23 3.64
N ILE A 157 -3.84 1.30 4.19
CA ILE A 157 -3.01 1.58 5.38
C ILE A 157 -2.05 2.75 5.07
N PHE A 158 -1.34 2.66 3.95
CA PHE A 158 -0.37 3.65 3.51
C PHE A 158 -0.99 5.05 3.41
N GLY A 159 -2.13 5.19 2.73
CA GLY A 159 -2.79 6.48 2.51
C GLY A 159 -3.42 7.11 3.75
N ILE A 160 -3.67 6.34 4.82
CA ILE A 160 -4.22 6.85 6.08
C ILE A 160 -3.10 7.30 7.04
N LEU A 161 -1.85 6.85 6.87
CA LEU A 161 -0.72 7.22 7.75
C LEU A 161 -0.58 8.74 8.01
N PRO A 162 -0.69 9.64 7.01
CA PRO A 162 -0.56 11.08 7.24
C PRO A 162 -1.60 11.62 8.23
N TYR A 163 -2.82 11.08 8.20
CA TYR A 163 -3.87 11.46 9.15
C TYR A 163 -3.45 11.17 10.59
N PHE A 164 -2.97 9.96 10.86
CA PHE A 164 -2.50 9.58 12.19
C PHE A 164 -1.25 10.37 12.61
N GLU A 165 -0.38 10.72 11.68
CA GLU A 165 0.78 11.56 11.97
C GLU A 165 0.38 12.96 12.44
N THR A 166 -0.58 13.60 11.77
CA THR A 166 -1.07 14.93 12.21
C THR A 166 -1.70 14.88 13.60
N LEU A 167 -2.39 13.80 13.95
CA LEU A 167 -3.00 13.61 15.27
C LEU A 167 -1.98 13.37 16.38
N THR A 168 -0.88 12.66 16.06
CA THR A 168 0.14 12.28 17.04
C THR A 168 1.21 13.35 17.23
N SER A 169 1.67 13.99 16.15
CA SER A 169 2.70 15.03 16.17
C SER A 169 2.36 16.19 17.12
N GLN A 170 1.09 16.55 17.26
CA GLN A 170 0.62 17.60 18.18
C GLN A 170 0.75 17.23 19.67
N LYS A 171 0.81 15.93 19.99
CA LYS A 171 0.73 15.41 21.37
C LYS A 171 2.07 14.91 21.90
N ILE A 172 3.07 14.79 21.02
CA ILE A 172 4.39 14.27 21.32
C ILE A 172 5.26 15.35 21.99
N GLY A 173 5.95 14.99 23.07
CA GLY A 173 6.97 15.84 23.70
C GLY A 173 8.34 15.68 23.03
N THR A 174 9.19 16.70 23.10
CA THR A 174 10.60 16.64 22.66
C THR A 174 11.54 16.04 23.74
N GLY A 175 10.99 15.21 24.64
CA GLY A 175 11.65 14.80 25.88
C GLY A 175 12.39 13.45 25.82
N ASP A 176 12.83 13.00 27.00
CA ASP A 176 13.48 11.71 27.22
C ASP A 176 12.52 10.53 26.97
N GLY A 177 13.06 9.44 26.40
CA GLY A 177 12.33 8.19 26.13
C GLY A 177 12.00 7.92 24.67
N ARG A 178 12.39 8.80 23.74
CA ARG A 178 12.15 8.66 22.28
C ARG A 178 12.67 7.35 21.70
N THR A 179 13.95 7.04 21.93
CA THR A 179 14.58 5.81 21.43
C THR A 179 13.97 4.56 22.07
N LEU A 180 13.64 4.64 23.37
CA LEU A 180 13.02 3.54 24.09
C LEU A 180 11.60 3.26 23.57
N ALA A 181 10.80 4.31 23.33
CA ALA A 181 9.46 4.18 22.78
C ALA A 181 9.48 3.55 21.37
N LEU A 182 10.39 4.00 20.51
CA LEU A 182 10.54 3.43 19.15
C LEU A 182 11.02 1.98 19.20
N GLY A 183 12.07 1.68 19.97
CA GLY A 183 12.61 0.32 20.08
C GLY A 183 11.61 -0.67 20.68
N LEU A 184 10.94 -0.29 21.77
CA LEU A 184 9.96 -1.15 22.44
C LEU A 184 8.72 -1.39 21.57
N SER A 185 8.18 -0.35 20.93
CA SER A 185 7.03 -0.49 20.03
C SER A 185 7.34 -1.34 18.81
N THR A 186 8.55 -1.24 18.26
CA THR A 186 9.00 -2.07 17.16
C THR A 186 9.13 -3.53 17.58
N LEU A 187 9.76 -3.80 18.73
CA LEU A 187 9.89 -5.16 19.25
C LEU A 187 8.52 -5.81 19.51
N ILE A 188 7.62 -5.10 20.19
CA ILE A 188 6.25 -5.57 20.45
C ILE A 188 5.50 -5.80 19.13
N GLY A 189 5.66 -4.88 18.16
CA GLY A 189 5.08 -5.02 16.82
C GLY A 189 5.53 -6.29 16.11
N ILE A 190 6.83 -6.59 16.11
CA ILE A 190 7.39 -7.81 15.50
C ILE A 190 6.82 -9.08 16.16
N VAL A 191 6.75 -9.10 17.49
CA VAL A 191 6.18 -10.24 18.23
C VAL A 191 4.71 -10.44 17.89
N ILE A 192 3.93 -9.36 17.78
CA ILE A 192 2.51 -9.44 17.41
C ILE A 192 2.32 -9.88 15.96
N ILE A 193 3.14 -9.37 15.03
CA ILE A 193 3.15 -9.83 13.64
C ILE A 193 3.36 -11.34 13.62
N PHE A 194 4.37 -11.84 14.34
CA PHE A 194 4.65 -13.27 14.41
C PHE A 194 3.48 -14.08 14.96
N ILE A 195 2.95 -13.70 16.13
CA ILE A 195 1.87 -14.45 16.79
C ILE A 195 0.63 -14.52 15.91
N LEU A 196 0.20 -13.39 15.33
CA LEU A 196 -1.00 -13.34 14.50
C LEU A 196 -0.81 -14.08 13.17
N THR A 197 0.37 -13.95 12.56
CA THR A 197 0.69 -14.70 11.33
C THR A 197 0.72 -16.19 11.62
N PHE A 198 1.33 -16.62 12.72
CA PHE A 198 1.35 -18.03 13.12
C PHE A 198 -0.07 -18.58 13.32
N VAL A 199 -0.90 -17.90 14.10
CA VAL A 199 -2.29 -18.30 14.32
C VAL A 199 -3.06 -18.40 13.00
N SER A 200 -2.88 -17.43 12.10
CA SER A 200 -3.59 -17.41 10.81
C SER A 200 -3.06 -18.43 9.81
N VAL A 201 -1.77 -18.75 9.82
CA VAL A 201 -1.16 -19.74 8.92
C VAL A 201 -1.46 -21.16 9.40
N SER A 202 -1.56 -21.39 10.71
CA SER A 202 -1.90 -22.71 11.28
C SER A 202 -3.31 -23.18 10.89
N THR A 203 -4.19 -22.29 10.41
CA THR A 203 -5.51 -22.68 9.89
C THR A 203 -5.47 -23.14 8.44
N GLU A 204 -4.35 -22.95 7.75
CA GLU A 204 -4.23 -23.27 6.33
C GLU A 204 -3.95 -24.75 6.10
N ASN A 205 -4.84 -25.44 5.37
CA ASN A 205 -4.78 -26.89 5.17
C ASN A 205 -3.47 -27.35 4.52
N ARG A 206 -2.90 -26.53 3.62
CA ARG A 206 -1.64 -26.84 2.92
C ARG A 206 -0.44 -26.90 3.85
N ILE A 207 -0.50 -26.21 4.99
CA ILE A 207 0.63 -26.05 5.92
C ILE A 207 0.40 -26.88 7.19
N GLY A 208 -0.84 -26.89 7.69
CA GLY A 208 -1.22 -27.56 8.93
C GLY A 208 -0.68 -26.88 10.18
N ASP A 209 -0.87 -27.52 11.34
CA ASP A 209 -0.37 -27.04 12.63
C ASP A 209 1.01 -27.65 12.96
N GLY A 210 1.90 -26.87 13.58
CA GLY A 210 3.21 -27.31 14.05
C GLY A 210 4.40 -26.60 13.40
N SER A 211 5.45 -27.35 13.09
CA SER A 211 6.75 -26.80 12.66
C SER A 211 6.71 -26.10 11.31
N GLY A 212 5.84 -26.54 10.40
CA GLY A 212 5.62 -25.91 9.09
C GLY A 212 5.04 -24.50 9.23
N ALA A 213 3.95 -24.35 9.97
CA ALA A 213 3.34 -23.04 10.26
C ALA A 213 4.31 -22.12 10.99
N PHE A 214 5.09 -22.65 11.94
CA PHE A 214 6.11 -21.88 12.64
C PHE A 214 7.18 -21.34 11.67
N ALA A 215 7.70 -22.19 10.77
CA ALA A 215 8.71 -21.79 9.81
C ALA A 215 8.20 -20.72 8.82
N VAL A 216 6.99 -20.90 8.31
CA VAL A 216 6.35 -19.92 7.40
C VAL A 216 6.09 -18.60 8.12
N ALA A 217 5.53 -18.63 9.33
CA ALA A 217 5.28 -17.43 10.10
C ALA A 217 6.57 -16.67 10.44
N MET A 218 7.64 -17.38 10.80
CA MET A 218 8.96 -16.80 11.01
C MET A 218 9.50 -16.15 9.73
N TRP A 219 9.42 -16.84 8.59
CA TRP A 219 9.92 -16.33 7.31
C TRP A 219 9.18 -15.06 6.86
N LEU A 220 7.84 -15.07 6.91
CA LEU A 220 7.02 -13.90 6.58
C LEU A 220 7.29 -12.74 7.53
N THR A 221 7.33 -13.01 8.84
CA THR A 221 7.62 -11.98 9.85
C THR A 221 9.00 -11.38 9.64
N LEU A 222 10.01 -12.20 9.35
CA LEU A 222 11.37 -11.75 9.09
C LEU A 222 11.39 -10.86 7.84
N GLY A 223 10.75 -11.26 6.74
CA GLY A 223 10.64 -10.45 5.53
C GLY A 223 10.04 -9.06 5.79
N VAL A 224 8.87 -9.03 6.44
CA VAL A 224 8.18 -7.77 6.80
C VAL A 224 9.03 -6.92 7.75
N SER A 225 9.61 -7.53 8.78
CA SER A 225 10.39 -6.81 9.79
C SER A 225 11.68 -6.25 9.19
N THR A 226 12.36 -6.98 8.32
CA THR A 226 13.57 -6.50 7.63
C THR A 226 13.25 -5.32 6.73
N ILE A 227 12.14 -5.36 5.97
CA ILE A 227 11.71 -4.23 5.14
C ILE A 227 11.36 -3.02 6.03
N GLY A 228 10.60 -3.24 7.11
CA GLY A 228 10.23 -2.22 8.09
C GLY A 228 11.44 -1.54 8.74
N LEU A 229 12.37 -2.33 9.26
CA LEU A 229 13.62 -1.85 9.87
C LEU A 229 14.51 -1.13 8.85
N GLY A 230 14.57 -1.62 7.60
CA GLY A 230 15.23 -0.90 6.50
C GLY A 230 14.61 0.47 6.26
N GLY A 231 13.29 0.61 6.43
CA GLY A 231 12.57 1.88 6.41
C GLY A 231 13.04 2.89 7.44
N MET A 232 13.49 2.45 8.62
CA MET A 232 14.05 3.35 9.64
C MET A 232 15.33 4.06 9.17
N LEU A 233 16.00 3.54 8.13
CA LEU A 233 17.21 4.13 7.55
C LEU A 233 16.93 5.18 6.47
N LEU A 234 15.66 5.36 6.05
CA LEU A 234 15.26 6.42 5.13
C LEU A 234 15.71 7.85 5.51
N PRO A 235 15.79 8.24 6.80
CA PRO A 235 16.29 9.55 7.20
C PRO A 235 17.76 9.76 6.79
N ILE A 236 18.58 8.70 6.83
CA ILE A 236 19.98 8.74 6.38
C ILE A 236 20.06 9.03 4.87
N ALA A 237 19.05 8.58 4.11
CA ALA A 237 18.92 8.87 2.67
C ALA A 237 18.34 10.26 2.37
N GLY A 238 18.10 11.11 3.39
CA GLY A 238 17.62 12.48 3.25
C GLY A 238 16.10 12.67 3.39
N PHE A 239 15.36 11.64 3.81
CA PHE A 239 13.92 11.73 4.08
C PHE A 239 13.61 12.10 5.55
N ASP A 240 14.21 13.21 6.02
CA ASP A 240 14.14 13.67 7.41
C ASP A 240 13.14 14.84 7.63
N GLN A 241 12.08 14.91 6.82
CA GLN A 241 11.15 16.05 6.86
C GLN A 241 10.10 15.93 7.97
N HIS A 242 9.97 14.75 8.59
CA HIS A 242 8.94 14.45 9.57
C HIS A 242 9.44 14.62 11.00
N PRO A 243 8.59 15.01 11.98
CA PRO A 243 9.00 15.15 13.38
C PRO A 243 9.67 13.90 13.96
N ARG A 244 9.35 12.73 13.40
CA ARG A 244 10.01 11.44 13.69
C ARG A 244 10.30 10.69 12.40
N PRO A 245 11.45 10.94 11.78
CA PRO A 245 11.74 10.44 10.44
C PRO A 245 11.90 8.91 10.43
N GLU A 246 12.52 8.32 11.47
CA GLU A 246 12.72 6.87 11.59
C GLU A 246 11.41 6.11 11.81
N GLY A 247 10.54 6.63 12.70
CA GLY A 247 9.23 6.04 12.98
C GLY A 247 8.28 6.18 11.79
N TRP A 248 8.36 7.28 11.05
CA TRP A 248 7.64 7.46 9.80
C TRP A 248 8.12 6.47 8.73
N GLY A 249 9.44 6.36 8.55
CA GLY A 249 10.05 5.40 7.63
C GLY A 249 9.70 3.94 7.94
N LEU A 250 9.69 3.57 9.23
CA LEU A 250 9.21 2.26 9.68
C LEU A 250 7.77 2.00 9.22
N ARG A 251 6.85 2.93 9.47
CA ARG A 251 5.42 2.75 9.17
C ARG A 251 5.16 2.66 7.67
N ILE A 252 5.81 3.52 6.89
CA ILE A 252 5.78 3.45 5.42
C ILE A 252 6.26 2.09 4.94
N SER A 253 7.46 1.66 5.37
CA SER A 253 8.03 0.41 4.89
C SER A 253 7.24 -0.81 5.37
N LEU A 254 6.72 -0.80 6.60
CA LEU A 254 5.81 -1.85 7.08
C LEU A 254 4.53 -1.90 6.25
N SER A 255 3.92 -0.76 5.89
CA SER A 255 2.73 -0.77 5.04
C SER A 255 3.01 -1.21 3.60
N LEU A 256 4.21 -0.99 3.07
CA LEU A 256 4.57 -1.50 1.73
C LEU A 256 5.06 -2.95 1.75
N SER A 257 5.46 -3.48 2.91
CA SER A 257 6.09 -4.80 2.99
C SER A 257 5.21 -5.97 2.53
N PRO A 258 3.90 -6.06 2.84
CA PRO A 258 3.06 -7.14 2.33
C PRO A 258 2.95 -7.07 0.80
N MET A 259 2.85 -5.87 0.23
CA MET A 259 2.83 -5.70 -1.22
C MET A 259 4.09 -6.26 -1.89
N LEU A 260 5.26 -5.99 -1.31
CA LEU A 260 6.52 -6.50 -1.87
C LEU A 260 6.66 -8.02 -1.71
N LEU A 261 6.18 -8.58 -0.61
CA LEU A 261 6.23 -10.03 -0.40
C LEU A 261 5.21 -10.79 -1.28
N SER A 262 4.13 -10.14 -1.72
CA SER A 262 3.09 -10.78 -2.54
C SER A 262 3.61 -11.35 -3.87
N PHE A 263 4.76 -10.87 -4.35
CA PHE A 263 5.45 -11.46 -5.51
C PHE A 263 5.97 -12.88 -5.26
N GLN A 264 6.38 -13.16 -4.03
CA GLN A 264 7.10 -14.39 -3.70
C GLN A 264 6.16 -15.49 -3.22
N THR A 265 5.03 -15.11 -2.60
CA THR A 265 4.13 -16.07 -1.97
C THR A 265 2.69 -15.55 -1.95
N ASP A 266 1.76 -16.49 -2.04
CA ASP A 266 0.32 -16.34 -1.85
C ASP A 266 -0.09 -16.21 -0.37
N LEU A 267 0.77 -16.62 0.56
CA LEU A 267 0.50 -16.66 2.00
C LEU A 267 0.57 -15.28 2.70
N VAL A 268 0.79 -14.22 1.94
CA VAL A 268 0.98 -12.86 2.50
C VAL A 268 -0.30 -12.29 3.11
N ASN A 269 -1.48 -12.77 2.71
CA ASN A 269 -2.74 -12.36 3.33
C ASN A 269 -2.73 -12.54 4.85
N HIS A 270 -2.09 -13.60 5.33
CA HIS A 270 -2.03 -13.93 6.76
C HIS A 270 -1.21 -12.94 7.59
N ILE A 271 -0.33 -12.13 6.99
CA ILE A 271 0.49 -11.16 7.73
C ILE A 271 -0.17 -9.78 7.87
N LEU A 272 -1.20 -9.48 7.05
CA LEU A 272 -1.83 -8.15 6.97
C LEU A 272 -2.33 -7.66 8.33
N LEU A 273 -3.06 -8.51 9.07
CA LEU A 273 -3.61 -8.14 10.37
C LEU A 273 -2.49 -7.79 11.37
N GLY A 274 -1.42 -8.60 11.38
CA GLY A 274 -0.24 -8.36 12.20
C GLY A 274 0.40 -7.00 11.90
N VAL A 275 0.57 -6.68 10.62
CA VAL A 275 1.13 -5.39 10.17
C VAL A 275 0.26 -4.22 10.58
N ILE A 276 -1.06 -4.32 10.41
CA ILE A 276 -2.01 -3.27 10.83
C ILE A 276 -1.85 -2.97 12.32
N ILE A 277 -1.86 -4.00 13.16
CA ILE A 277 -1.74 -3.83 14.61
C ILE A 277 -0.36 -3.29 15.00
N ALA A 278 0.72 -3.78 14.37
CA ALA A 278 2.06 -3.27 14.61
C ALA A 278 2.19 -1.77 14.27
N ILE A 279 1.59 -1.32 13.16
CA ILE A 279 1.53 0.10 12.79
C ILE A 279 0.74 0.90 13.82
N LEU A 280 -0.42 0.41 14.26
CA LEU A 280 -1.23 1.07 15.29
C LEU A 280 -0.45 1.21 16.61
N ILE A 281 0.27 0.17 17.03
CA ILE A 281 1.13 0.20 18.22
C ILE A 281 2.28 1.19 18.04
N SER A 282 2.91 1.22 16.87
CA SER A 282 3.96 2.21 16.55
C SER A 282 3.43 3.65 16.62
N ILE A 283 2.18 3.89 16.25
CA ILE A 283 1.50 5.18 16.34
C ILE A 283 1.18 5.54 17.79
N SER A 284 0.66 4.59 18.58
CA SER A 284 0.17 4.85 19.94
C SER A 284 1.25 4.84 21.02
N ALA A 285 2.29 3.99 20.91
CA ALA A 285 3.30 3.81 21.94
C ALA A 285 4.05 5.11 22.34
N PRO A 286 4.41 6.01 21.40
CA PRO A 286 4.94 7.32 21.74
C PRO A 286 4.08 8.15 22.69
N LEU A 287 2.75 8.04 22.56
CA LEU A 287 1.81 8.84 23.37
C LEU A 287 1.79 8.39 24.84
N VAL A 288 2.20 7.16 25.12
CA VAL A 288 2.17 6.56 26.46
C VAL A 288 3.53 6.65 27.13
N ILE A 289 4.61 6.43 26.37
CA ILE A 289 5.96 6.24 26.92
C ILE A 289 6.69 7.57 27.09
N GLU A 290 6.46 8.54 26.21
CA GLU A 290 7.22 9.79 26.25
C GLU A 290 6.65 10.79 27.22
N LYS A 291 7.53 11.32 28.07
CA LYS A 291 7.18 12.36 29.03
C LYS A 291 7.36 13.72 28.39
N LYS A 292 6.35 14.58 28.53
CA LYS A 292 6.48 16.00 28.16
C LYS A 292 7.49 16.63 29.10
N SER A 293 8.59 17.17 28.57
CA SER A 293 9.55 17.93 29.39
C SER A 293 8.81 19.10 30.05
N SER A 294 8.81 19.14 31.38
CA SER A 294 8.33 20.29 32.13
C SER A 294 9.20 21.49 31.75
N LYS A 295 8.61 22.54 31.17
CA LYS A 295 9.32 23.81 30.99
C LYS A 295 9.97 24.18 32.32
N PRO A 296 11.25 24.60 32.35
CA PRO A 296 11.81 25.14 33.57
C PRO A 296 10.97 26.37 33.94
N THR A 297 10.32 26.31 35.10
CA THR A 297 9.80 27.50 35.78
C THR A 297 10.98 28.43 36.02
N GLN A 298 11.03 29.51 35.24
CA GLN A 298 11.77 30.72 35.63
C GLN A 298 11.04 31.41 36.77
#